data_AF-A0A7X3VHM7-F1
#
_entry.id   AF-A0A7X3VHM7-F1
#
_cell.length_a   1.000
_cell.length_b   1.000
_cell.length_c   1.000
_cell.angle_alpha   90.00
_cell.angle_beta   90.00
_cell.angle_gamma   90.00
#
_symmetry.space_group_name_H-M   'P 1'
#
loop_
_entity.id
_entity.type
_entity.pdbx_description
1 polymer ?
#
loop_
_entity_poly.entity_id
_entity_poly.type
_entity_poly.pdbx_seq_one_letter_code
_entity_poly.pdbx_strand_id
1 'polypeptide(L)' 'MNWCEMYDVAGLIAPRAVFVESGDEDRIFPVDASRESFTRVKKIYEVFGVADRAGHEVFAGEHSFWGKQGIPFLVKHL' A
#
# COMPACT_ATOMS: atom_id res chain seq x y z
N MET A 1 -6.09 -21.89 10.87
CA MET A 1 -4.72 -21.44 11.14
C MET A 1 -4.58 -20.05 10.55
N ASN A 2 -4.05 -19.08 11.31
CA ASN A 2 -3.74 -17.74 10.81
C ASN A 2 -2.23 -17.68 10.57
N TRP A 3 -1.80 -18.05 9.36
CA TRP A 3 -0.39 -18.14 9.00
C TRP A 3 0.22 -16.81 8.55
N CYS A 4 -0.59 -15.96 7.92
CA CYS A 4 -0.21 -14.66 7.40
C CYS A 4 -1.45 -13.85 7.04
N GLU A 5 -1.29 -12.53 6.91
CA GLU A 5 -2.26 -11.60 6.35
C GLU A 5 -1.69 -10.88 5.12
N MET A 6 -2.53 -10.09 4.43
CA MET A 6 -2.12 -9.40 3.18
C MET A 6 -0.93 -8.43 3.39
N TYR A 7 -0.82 -7.82 4.57
CA TYR A 7 0.32 -6.97 4.89
C TYR A 7 1.64 -7.75 5.05
N ASP A 8 1.59 -9.03 5.43
CA ASP A 8 2.79 -9.88 5.50
C ASP A 8 3.28 -10.18 4.08
N VAL A 9 2.35 -10.48 3.17
CA VAL A 9 2.63 -10.72 1.75
C VAL A 9 3.20 -9.46 1.09
N ALA A 10 2.58 -8.29 1.29
CA ALA A 10 3.10 -7.02 0.79
C ALA A 10 4.46 -6.66 1.40
N GLY A 11 4.70 -7.07 2.65
CA GLY A 11 5.99 -6.93 3.34
C GLY A 11 7.15 -7.64 2.63
N LEU A 12 6.89 -8.75 1.93
CA LEU A 12 7.90 -9.49 1.15
C LEU A 12 8.48 -8.70 -0.03
N ILE A 13 7.88 -7.56 -0.39
CA ILE A 13 8.41 -6.66 -1.43
C ILE A 13 9.61 -5.86 -0.92
N ALA A 14 9.68 -5.59 0.39
CA ALA A 14 10.77 -4.82 0.98
C ALA A 14 12.15 -5.44 0.65
N PRO A 15 13.19 -4.63 0.35
CA PRO A 15 13.24 -3.16 0.38
C PRO A 15 12.97 -2.49 -0.98
N ARG A 16 12.37 -3.21 -1.95
CA ARG A 16 11.94 -2.60 -3.22
C ARG A 16 10.75 -1.69 -2.98
N ALA A 17 10.54 -0.71 -3.84
CA ALA A 17 9.44 0.23 -3.66
C ALA A 17 8.08 -0.44 -3.88
N VAL A 18 7.10 -0.09 -3.05
CA VAL A 18 5.69 -0.51 -3.18
C VAL A 18 4.78 0.69 -3.06
N PHE A 19 3.74 0.71 -3.89
CA PHE A 19 2.68 1.71 -3.85
C PHE A 19 1.31 1.03 -3.87
N VAL A 20 0.40 1.49 -3.01
CA VAL A 20 -0.98 1.02 -2.93
C VAL A 20 -1.91 2.21 -3.17
N GLU A 21 -3.01 2.00 -3.87
CA GLU A 21 -4.10 2.98 -3.95
C GLU A 21 -5.42 2.33 -3.51
N SER A 22 -6.34 3.11 -2.92
CA SER A 22 -7.64 2.61 -2.46
C SER A 22 -8.73 3.66 -2.68
N GLY A 23 -9.82 3.26 -3.31
CA GLY A 23 -11.05 4.05 -3.35
C GLY A 23 -11.76 4.00 -2.00
N ASP A 24 -12.25 5.14 -1.50
CA ASP A 24 -12.99 5.21 -0.25
C ASP A 24 -14.44 4.69 -0.33
N GLU A 25 -14.97 4.53 -1.55
CA GLU A 25 -16.29 3.95 -1.82
C GLU A 25 -16.18 2.49 -2.33
N ASP A 26 -14.97 1.90 -2.35
CA ASP A 26 -14.78 0.49 -2.73
C ASP A 26 -15.36 -0.46 -1.67
N ARG A 27 -16.45 -1.15 -2.04
CA ARG A 27 -17.15 -2.12 -1.18
C ARG A 27 -16.55 -3.52 -1.19
N ILE A 28 -15.63 -3.82 -2.12
CA ILE A 28 -14.91 -5.08 -2.23
C ILE A 28 -13.68 -5.03 -1.30
N PHE A 29 -12.98 -3.90 -1.27
CA PHE A 29 -11.80 -3.66 -0.45
C PHE A 29 -11.96 -2.41 0.45
N PRO A 30 -12.60 -2.56 1.63
CA PRO A 30 -12.88 -1.43 2.52
C PRO A 30 -11.62 -0.65 2.90
N VAL A 31 -11.68 0.68 2.73
CA VAL A 31 -10.53 1.58 2.92
C VAL A 31 -9.91 1.51 4.31
N ASP A 32 -10.71 1.28 5.36
CA ASP A 32 -10.20 1.20 6.73
C ASP A 32 -9.29 -0.01 6.92
N ALA A 33 -9.65 -1.17 6.36
CA ALA A 33 -8.81 -2.37 6.37
C ALA A 33 -7.52 -2.16 5.55
N SER A 34 -7.61 -1.44 4.43
CA SER A 34 -6.44 -1.06 3.62
C SER A 34 -5.49 -0.13 4.38
N ARG A 35 -6.01 0.89 5.09
CA ARG A 35 -5.21 1.79 5.94
C ARG A 35 -4.53 1.04 7.10
N GLU A 36 -5.25 0.14 7.76
CA GLU A 36 -4.69 -0.69 8.84
C GLU A 36 -3.56 -1.58 8.31
N SER A 37 -3.83 -2.32 7.23
CA SER A 37 -2.86 -3.19 6.59
C SER A 37 -1.62 -2.43 6.15
N PHE A 38 -1.79 -1.26 5.52
CA PHE A 38 -0.65 -0.46 5.07
C PHE A 38 0.19 0.10 6.22
N THR A 39 -0.42 0.38 7.37
CA THR A 39 0.32 0.76 8.58
C THR A 39 1.26 -0.36 9.03
N ARG A 40 0.88 -1.63 8.86
CA ARG A 40 1.75 -2.79 9.13
C ARG A 40 2.87 -2.91 8.08
N VAL A 41 2.56 -2.70 6.79
CA VAL A 41 3.57 -2.67 5.72
C VAL A 41 4.64 -1.60 5.98
N LYS A 42 4.24 -0.37 6.35
CA LYS A 42 5.20 0.69 6.69
C LYS A 42 6.16 0.30 7.82
N LYS A 43 5.66 -0.35 8.88
CA LYS A 43 6.51 -0.84 9.98
C LYS A 43 7.58 -1.84 9.50
N ILE A 44 7.25 -2.69 8.53
CA ILE A 44 8.24 -3.59 7.93
C ILE A 44 9.31 -2.76 7.20
N TYR A 45 8.91 -1.77 6.40
CA TYR A 45 9.86 -0.91 5.68
C TYR A 45 10.73 -0.04 6.60
N GLU A 46 10.23 0.35 7.76
CA GLU A 46 11.00 1.04 8.82
C GLU A 46 12.17 0.18 9.32
N VAL A 47 12.00 -1.14 9.46
CA VAL A 47 13.09 -2.07 9.85
C VAL A 47 14.24 -2.04 8.85
N PHE A 48 13.94 -1.88 7.56
CA PHE A 48 14.94 -1.74 6.50
C PHE A 48 15.47 -0.31 6.32
N GLY A 49 14.99 0.66 7.11
CA GLY A 49 15.39 2.06 7.00
C GLY A 49 14.91 2.76 5.72
N VAL A 50 13.88 2.21 5.04
CA VAL A 50 13.38 2.70 3.74
C VAL A 50 11.87 2.96 3.76
N ALA A 51 11.36 3.51 4.85
CA ALA A 51 9.92 3.80 5.02
C ALA A 51 9.33 4.69 3.91
N ASP A 52 10.16 5.52 3.27
CA ASP A 52 9.79 6.37 2.13
C ASP A 52 9.57 5.61 0.82
N ARG A 53 9.98 4.33 0.76
CA ARG A 53 9.71 3.42 -0.37
C ARG A 53 8.38 2.66 -0.27
N ALA A 54 7.57 2.95 0.75
CA ALA A 54 6.20 2.46 0.86
C ALA A 54 5.20 3.62 0.81
N GLY A 55 4.48 3.75 -0.32
CA GLY A 55 3.43 4.76 -0.51
C GLY A 55 2.00 4.19 -0.49
N HIS A 56 1.05 4.97 0.03
CA HIS A 56 -0.38 4.67 -0.04
C HIS A 56 -1.18 5.93 -0.33
N GLU A 57 -2.02 5.89 -1.35
CA GLU A 57 -3.00 6.93 -1.66
C GLU A 57 -4.42 6.41 -1.40
N VAL A 58 -5.25 7.24 -0.79
CA VAL A 58 -6.70 7.03 -0.77
C VAL A 58 -7.32 8.14 -1.61
N PHE A 59 -8.23 7.76 -2.50
CA PHE A 59 -8.93 8.67 -3.39
C PHE A 59 -10.44 8.53 -3.27
N ALA A 60 -11.16 9.59 -3.64
CA ALA A 60 -12.62 9.57 -3.67
C ALA A 60 -13.10 8.73 -4.86
N GLY A 61 -13.82 7.64 -4.60
CA GLY A 61 -14.44 6.82 -5.63
C GLY A 61 -14.48 5.32 -5.36
N GLU A 62 -15.14 4.60 -6.26
CA GLU A 62 -15.34 3.15 -6.21
C GLU A 62 -14.09 2.37 -6.69
N HIS A 63 -14.27 1.05 -6.91
CA HIS A 63 -13.25 0.13 -7.41
C HIS A 63 -12.76 0.52 -8.81
N SER A 64 -11.69 1.31 -8.88
CA SER A 64 -11.14 1.87 -10.11
C SER A 64 -9.65 2.15 -9.98
N PHE A 65 -8.96 2.30 -11.12
CA PHE A 65 -7.56 2.72 -11.15
C PHE A 65 -7.48 4.25 -11.12
N TRP A 66 -6.72 4.81 -10.17
CA TRP A 66 -6.60 6.25 -9.98
C TRP A 66 -5.31 6.83 -10.56
N GLY A 67 -4.16 6.25 -10.19
CA GLY A 67 -2.86 6.52 -10.81
C GLY A 67 -2.24 7.90 -10.53
N LYS A 68 -2.92 8.80 -9.80
CA LYS A 68 -2.47 10.19 -9.61
C LYS A 68 -1.15 10.30 -8.85
N GLN A 69 -0.98 9.59 -7.73
CA GLN A 69 0.30 9.54 -7.02
C GLN A 69 1.11 8.29 -7.36
N GLY A 70 0.46 7.21 -7.78
CA GLY A 70 1.14 5.96 -8.13
C GLY A 70 2.11 6.10 -9.32
N ILE A 71 1.71 6.81 -10.38
CA ILE A 71 2.58 6.98 -11.56
C ILE A 71 3.82 7.85 -11.23
N PRO A 72 3.70 9.03 -10.60
CA PRO A 72 4.89 9.78 -10.15
C PRO A 72 5.79 8.99 -9.20
N PHE A 73 5.21 8.19 -8.30
CA PHE A 73 5.97 7.33 -7.39
C PHE A 73 6.76 6.27 -8.17
N LEU A 74 6.13 5.60 -9.13
CA LEU A 74 6.80 4.63 -10.00
C LEU A 74 7.99 5.27 -10.72
N VAL A 75 7.80 6.44 -11.35
CA VAL A 75 8.88 7.15 -12.07
C VAL A 75 10.05 7.49 -11.16
N LYS A 76 9.79 7.86 -9.89
CA LYS A 76 10.84 8.17 -8.90
C LYS A 76 11.68 6.94 -8.51
N HIS A 77 11.13 5.73 -8.62
CA HIS A 77 11.71 4.51 -8.07
C HIS A 77 12.05 3.43 -9.12
N LEU A 78 11.92 3.74 -10.41
CA LEU A 78 12.37 2.92 -11.54
C LEU A 78 13.87 3.05 -11.81
#